data_AF-A0AAV3ZDC4-F1
#
_entry.id   AF-A0AAV3ZDC4-F1
#
_cell.length_a   1.000
_cell.length_b   1.000
_cell.length_c   1.000
_cell.angle_alpha   90.00
_cell.angle_beta   90.00
_cell.angle_gamma   90.00
#
_symmetry.space_group_name_H-M   'P 1'
#
loop_
_entity.id
_entity.type
_entity.pdbx_description
1 polymer ?
#
loop_
_entity_poly.entity_id
_entity_poly.type
_entity_poly.pdbx_seq_one_letter_code
_entity_poly.pdbx_strand_id
1 'polypeptide(L)'
;MKATDDVEIRELIRILVLLGTQKQSKVNLTTIWEPLIGQDFVQATMSKNRCFQLLNTLRFDNKDKLEEGKKLTNLLQSAKFFTSTLTTSKSTLFLDLH
;
A
#
# COMPACT_ATOMS: atom_id res chain seq x y z
N MET A 1 -8.20 14.28 11.93
CA MET A 1 -7.62 13.09 11.26
C MET A 1 -6.26 13.50 10.73
N LYS A 2 -5.15 12.81 11.08
CA LYS A 2 -3.80 13.21 10.66
C LYS A 2 -3.67 12.99 9.14
N ALA A 3 -3.17 14.00 8.42
CA ALA A 3 -2.81 13.84 7.01
C ALA A 3 -1.72 12.78 6.87
N THR A 4 -1.82 11.96 5.82
CA THR A 4 -0.83 10.91 5.54
C THR A 4 0.34 11.52 4.79
N ASP A 5 1.55 11.24 5.25
CA ASP A 5 2.79 11.65 4.60
C ASP A 5 3.39 10.52 3.75
N ASP A 6 4.35 10.88 2.89
CA ASP A 6 5.01 9.91 1.99
C ASP A 6 5.81 8.85 2.76
N VAL A 7 6.25 9.17 3.99
CA VAL A 7 6.99 8.25 4.85
C VAL A 7 6.05 7.16 5.36
N GLU A 8 4.87 7.52 5.84
CA GLU A 8 3.84 6.60 6.33
C GLU A 8 3.38 5.64 5.21
N ILE A 9 3.22 6.14 3.98
CA ILE A 9 2.89 5.26 2.83
C ILE A 9 4.04 4.30 2.53
N ARG A 10 5.29 4.79 2.53
CA ARG A 10 6.48 3.94 2.30
C ARG A 10 6.62 2.85 3.36
N GLU A 11 6.45 3.22 4.63
CA GLU A 11 6.56 2.28 5.74
C GLU A 11 5.39 1.28 5.75
N LEU A 12 4.17 1.70 5.37
CA LEU A 12 3.06 0.77 5.16
C LEU A 12 3.40 -0.27 4.08
N ILE A 13 3.97 0.14 2.95
CA ILE A 13 4.38 -0.78 1.88
C ILE A 13 5.47 -1.74 2.38
N ARG A 14 6.46 -1.24 3.14
CA ARG A 14 7.51 -2.07 3.73
C ARG A 14 6.95 -3.15 4.64
N ILE A 15 5.98 -2.81 5.51
CA ILE A 15 5.28 -3.77 6.36
C ILE A 15 4.60 -4.84 5.50
N LEU A 16 3.85 -4.45 4.46
CA LEU A 16 3.15 -5.40 3.59
C LEU A 16 4.10 -6.36 2.86
N VAL A 17 5.22 -5.84 2.35
CA VAL A 17 6.26 -6.66 1.70
C VAL A 17 6.87 -7.63 2.69
N LEU A 18 7.27 -7.17 3.88
CA LEU A 18 7.87 -8.01 4.91
C LEU A 18 6.93 -9.17 5.30
N LEU A 19 5.67 -8.86 5.60
CA LEU A 19 4.66 -9.87 5.92
C LEU A 19 4.45 -10.88 4.78
N GLY A 20 4.51 -10.41 3.54
CA GLY A 20 4.49 -11.26 2.35
C GLY A 20 5.68 -12.23 2.30
N THR A 21 6.90 -11.73 2.53
CA THR A 21 8.13 -12.56 2.50
C THR A 21 8.16 -13.62 3.60
N GLN A 22 7.55 -13.34 4.75
CA GLN A 22 7.46 -14.29 5.87
C GLN A 22 6.23 -15.21 5.78
N LYS A 23 5.51 -15.20 4.65
CA LYS A 23 4.29 -16.01 4.42
C LYS A 23 3.18 -15.73 5.43
N GLN A 24 3.13 -14.53 6.00
CA GLN A 24 2.12 -14.10 6.98
C GLN A 24 0.92 -13.39 6.35
N SER A 25 0.77 -13.43 5.03
CA SER A 25 -0.34 -12.75 4.30
C SER A 25 -1.74 -13.21 4.70
N LYS A 26 -1.88 -14.39 5.31
CA LYS A 26 -3.16 -14.94 5.80
C LYS A 26 -3.35 -14.80 7.31
N VAL A 27 -2.33 -14.32 8.03
CA VAL A 27 -2.43 -14.10 9.47
C VAL A 27 -3.31 -12.89 9.72
N ASN A 28 -4.15 -12.96 10.76
CA ASN A 28 -4.96 -11.81 11.13
C ASN A 28 -4.05 -10.64 11.51
N LEU A 29 -4.27 -9.47 10.91
CA LEU A 29 -3.50 -8.26 11.21
C LEU A 29 -3.51 -7.92 12.70
N THR A 30 -4.56 -8.27 13.46
CA THR A 30 -4.56 -8.01 14.91
C THR A 30 -3.46 -8.76 15.65
N THR A 31 -3.11 -9.96 15.18
CA THR A 31 -2.13 -10.87 15.76
C THR A 31 -0.70 -10.40 15.51
N ILE A 32 -0.48 -9.64 14.44
CA ILE A 32 0.85 -9.10 14.07
C ILE A 32 1.34 -8.07 15.09
N TRP A 33 0.44 -7.39 15.79
CA TRP A 33 0.72 -6.43 16.86
C TRP A 33 0.55 -7.02 18.27
N GLU A 34 0.40 -8.34 18.42
CA GLU A 34 0.32 -8.94 19.74
C GLU A 34 1.69 -8.91 20.45
N PRO A 35 1.76 -8.53 21.74
CA PRO A 35 3.05 -8.40 22.43
C PRO A 35 3.89 -9.69 22.53
N LEU A 36 3.25 -10.86 22.47
CA LEU A 36 3.91 -12.15 22.70
C LEU A 36 4.33 -12.87 21.41
N ILE A 37 3.59 -12.65 20.32
CA ILE A 37 3.76 -13.39 19.07
C ILE A 37 3.81 -12.48 17.83
N GLY A 38 3.61 -11.18 18.04
CA GLY A 38 3.69 -10.17 17.01
C GLY A 38 5.13 -9.88 16.61
N GLN A 39 5.28 -9.11 15.54
CA GLN A 39 6.61 -8.76 15.04
C GLN A 39 7.06 -7.41 15.58
N ASP A 40 8.15 -7.41 16.33
CA ASP A 40 8.74 -6.21 16.94
C ASP A 40 8.95 -5.08 15.93
N PHE A 41 9.43 -5.43 14.73
CA PHE A 41 9.66 -4.46 13.66
C PHE A 41 8.38 -3.74 13.23
N VAL A 42 7.28 -4.49 13.09
CA VAL A 42 5.99 -3.93 12.65
C VAL A 42 5.42 -3.01 13.74
N GLN A 43 5.56 -3.39 15.01
CA GLN A 43 5.13 -2.60 16.15
C GLN A 43 5.95 -1.31 16.32
N ALA A 44 7.27 -1.38 16.08
CA ALA A 44 8.17 -0.24 16.13
C ALA A 44 7.95 0.75 14.97
N THR A 45 7.50 0.26 13.81
CA THR A 45 7.31 1.09 12.61
C THR A 45 6.03 1.91 12.67
N MET A 46 4.91 1.30 13.09
CA MET A 46 3.61 1.97 13.07
C MET A 46 2.65 1.35 14.09
N SER A 47 1.80 2.18 14.71
CA SER A 47 0.74 1.66 15.56
C SER A 47 -0.30 0.86 14.76
N LYS A 48 -0.88 -0.17 15.39
CA LYS A 48 -1.98 -0.97 14.82
C LYS A 48 -3.08 -0.08 14.27
N ASN A 49 -3.57 0.88 15.07
CA ASN A 49 -4.68 1.75 14.67
C ASN A 49 -4.34 2.57 13.43
N ARG A 50 -3.12 3.10 13.32
CA ARG A 50 -2.69 3.86 12.14
C ARG A 50 -2.59 2.96 10.91
N CYS A 51 -2.05 1.76 11.05
CA CYS A 51 -1.96 0.81 9.93
C CYS A 51 -3.36 0.44 9.40
N PHE A 52 -4.29 0.06 10.28
CA PHE A 52 -5.68 -0.24 9.90
C PHE A 52 -6.38 0.97 9.27
N GLN A 53 -6.17 2.17 9.80
CA GLN A 53 -6.71 3.39 9.20
C GLN A 53 -6.20 3.59 7.78
N LEU A 54 -4.89 3.47 7.55
CA LEU A 54 -4.30 3.62 6.22
C LEU A 54 -4.81 2.56 5.25
N LEU A 55 -4.88 1.29 5.66
CA LEU A 55 -5.40 0.22 4.82
C LEU A 55 -6.85 0.45 4.39
N ASN A 56 -7.70 0.95 5.29
CA ASN A 56 -9.12 1.21 4.98
C ASN A 56 -9.33 2.47 4.12
N THR A 57 -8.42 3.43 4.21
CA THR A 57 -8.55 4.75 3.56
C THR A 57 -7.66 4.93 2.34
N LEU A 58 -6.81 3.95 2.02
CA LEU A 58 -5.94 3.99 0.86
C LEU A 58 -6.77 4.13 -0.42
N ARG A 59 -6.36 5.06 -1.27
CA ARG A 59 -7.00 5.39 -2.54
C ARG A 59 -5.92 5.57 -3.60
N PHE A 60 -6.18 5.05 -4.78
CA PHE A 60 -5.28 5.13 -5.95
C PHE A 60 -5.89 6.00 -7.07
N ASP A 61 -6.95 6.72 -6.74
CA ASP A 61 -7.71 7.58 -7.64
C ASP A 61 -7.72 9.04 -7.15
N ASN A 62 -8.05 9.95 -8.07
CA ASN A 62 -8.20 11.37 -7.75
C ASN A 62 -9.69 11.69 -7.58
N LYS A 63 -10.08 12.09 -6.36
CA LYS A 63 -11.46 12.40 -5.98
C LYS A 63 -12.08 13.53 -6.81
N ASP A 64 -11.28 14.47 -7.29
CA ASP A 64 -11.78 15.63 -8.05
C ASP A 64 -12.10 15.26 -9.51
N LYS A 65 -11.58 14.13 -10.00
CA LYS A 65 -11.86 13.61 -11.35
C LYS A 65 -12.98 12.56 -11.37
N LEU A 66 -13.59 12.29 -10.21
CA LEU A 66 -14.56 11.23 -10.02
C LEU A 66 -15.96 11.63 -10.54
N GLU A 67 -16.31 12.92 -10.50
CA GLU A 67 -17.56 13.44 -11.06
C GLU A 67 -17.66 13.22 -12.58
N GLU A 68 -16.55 13.32 -13.32
CA GLU A 68 -16.48 12.99 -14.76
C GLU A 68 -16.40 11.48 -15.03
N GLY A 69 -16.00 10.70 -14.03
CA GLY A 69 -15.64 9.29 -14.13
C GLY A 69 -16.64 8.30 -13.50
N LYS A 70 -17.85 8.71 -13.12
CA LYS A 70 -18.88 7.90 -12.42
C LYS A 70 -19.25 6.56 -13.08
N LYS A 71 -18.77 6.30 -14.31
CA LYS A 71 -18.98 5.04 -15.04
C LYS A 71 -17.80 4.07 -14.99
N LEU A 72 -16.64 4.47 -14.48
CA LEU A 72 -15.44 3.64 -14.44
C LEU A 72 -15.32 2.96 -13.08
N THR A 73 -15.46 1.64 -13.05
CA THR A 73 -15.42 0.83 -11.82
C THR A 73 -14.10 1.02 -11.06
N ASN A 74 -14.13 0.90 -9.72
CA ASN A 74 -12.93 0.98 -8.86
C ASN A 74 -11.76 0.09 -9.35
N LEU A 75 -12.08 -1.02 -10.02
CA LEU A 75 -11.11 -1.92 -10.67
C LEU A 75 -10.32 -1.23 -11.78
N LEU A 76 -10.97 -0.44 -12.63
CA LEU A 76 -10.34 0.27 -13.73
C LEU A 76 -9.38 1.37 -13.23
N GLN A 77 -9.67 2.00 -12.09
CA GLN A 77 -8.81 3.02 -11.50
C GLN A 77 -7.54 2.40 -10.91
N SER A 78 -7.68 1.33 -10.11
CA SER A 78 -6.53 0.56 -9.62
C SER A 78 -5.70 -0.01 -10.76
N ALA A 79 -6.34 -0.54 -11.81
CA ALA A 79 -5.66 -1.04 -13.00
C ALA A 79 -4.85 0.06 -13.70
N LYS A 80 -5.39 1.28 -13.84
CA LYS A 80 -4.66 2.43 -14.41
C LYS A 80 -3.36 2.72 -13.64
N PHE A 81 -3.43 2.80 -12.31
CA PHE A 81 -2.24 2.99 -11.47
C PHE A 81 -1.18 1.90 -11.67
N PHE A 82 -1.58 0.62 -11.73
CA PHE A 82 -0.64 -0.47 -11.95
C PHE A 82 -0.07 -0.46 -13.39
N THR A 83 -0.89 -0.19 -14.40
CA THR A 83 -0.43 -0.11 -15.80
C THR A 83 0.54 1.05 -16.05
N SER A 84 0.33 2.22 -15.42
CA SER A 84 1.28 3.32 -15.49
C SER A 84 2.61 2.93 -14.85
N THR A 85 2.57 2.27 -13.69
CA THR A 85 3.77 1.78 -12.99
C THR A 85 4.55 0.76 -13.83
N LEU A 86 3.85 -0.18 -14.48
CA LEU A 86 4.46 -1.18 -15.37
C LEU A 86 5.05 -0.59 -16.65
N THR A 87 4.46 0.50 -17.16
CA THR A 87 4.98 1.19 -18.34
C THR A 87 6.26 1.93 -18.00
N THR A 88 6.30 2.62 -16.85
CA THR A 88 7.53 3.24 -16.33
C THR A 88 8.62 2.21 -16.11
N SER A 89 8.33 1.05 -15.50
CA SER A 89 9.35 0.03 -15.23
C SER A 89 9.93 -0.58 -16.51
N LYS A 90 9.11 -0.77 -17.56
CA LYS A 90 9.59 -1.20 -18.88
C LYS A 90 10.54 -0.16 -19.46
N SER A 91 10.20 1.12 -19.42
CA SER A 91 11.07 2.20 -19.91
C SER A 91 12.40 2.28 -19.16
N THR A 92 12.43 2.03 -17.85
CA THR A 92 13.67 2.01 -17.04
C THR A 92 14.55 0.81 -17.40
N LEU A 93 13.96 -0.38 -17.59
CA LEU A 93 14.69 -1.58 -18.03
C LEU A 93 15.32 -1.43 -19.42
N PHE A 94 14.78 -0.57 -20.29
CA PHE A 94 15.38 -0.26 -21.59
C PHE A 94 16.51 0.79 -21.53
N LEU A 95 16.59 1.58 -20.46
CA LEU A 95 17.64 2.59 -20.28
C LEU A 95 18.90 2.03 -19.58
N ASP A 96 18.78 0.94 -18.82
CA ASP A 96 19.90 0.29 -18.14
C ASP A 96 20.63 -0.78 -19.01
N LEU A 97 20.29 -0.89 -20.30
CA LEU A 97 20.86 -1.86 -21.25
C LEU A 97 21.80 -1.24 -22.30
N HIS A 98 22.22 0.02 -22.11
CA HIS A 98 23.13 0.73 -23.02
C HIS A 98 24.32 1.37 -22.31
#